data_AF-A0A9K3CSZ9-F1
#
_entry.id   AF-A0A9K3CSZ9-F1
#
_cell.length_a   1.000
_cell.length_b   1.000
_cell.length_c   1.000
_cell.angle_alpha   90.00
_cell.angle_beta   90.00
_cell.angle_gamma   90.00
#
_symmetry.space_group_name_H-M   'P 1'
#
loop_
_entity.id
_entity.type
_entity.pdbx_description
1 polymer ?
#
loop_
_entity_poly.entity_id
_entity_poly.type
_entity_poly.pdbx_seq_one_letter_code
_entity_poly.pdbx_strand_id
1 'polypeptide(L)'
;MQDEFWSLRDREQVPGGPKTVQGIMATTSFACEEAAAIPPPYHSAILLTGSRFNHSCDPNVTRYWDSTKNVMVFHASRDIDAGEQLFVSYLPISDTYADRKARIDRYHFECKCRHCTASPEERAARDHIAQLNKDMTASCQALVKEKKYAEIAEIMKKHLALTETHYATEHRPVEHRLMELTMTLAMAYNHREFRHYHRQLHAWLRKMVPGHPFLESYLHVYNNPRCMMDDDQMEEYDAWWAREGHAAWDALLAEERAQGIMQEVCKDE
;
A
#
# COMPACT_ATOMS: atom_id res chain seq x y z
N MET A 1 29.18 -7.80 -10.69
CA MET A 1 28.24 -6.67 -10.86
C MET A 1 27.97 -6.28 -12.32
N GLN A 2 28.94 -5.83 -13.11
CA GLN A 2 28.67 -5.48 -14.53
C GLN A 2 28.22 -6.69 -15.36
N ASP A 3 28.90 -7.83 -15.26
CA ASP A 3 28.51 -9.05 -15.98
C ASP A 3 27.14 -9.58 -15.55
N GLU A 4 26.85 -9.53 -14.24
CA GLU A 4 25.54 -9.90 -13.71
C GLU A 4 24.43 -8.99 -14.21
N PHE A 5 24.68 -7.67 -14.31
CA PHE A 5 23.75 -6.73 -14.92
C PHE A 5 23.43 -7.13 -16.36
N TRP A 6 24.45 -7.40 -17.18
CA TRP A 6 24.26 -7.83 -18.57
C TRP A 6 23.66 -9.24 -18.71
N SER A 7 23.69 -10.05 -17.65
CA SER A 7 22.98 -11.33 -17.63
C SER A 7 21.45 -11.18 -17.53
N LEU A 8 20.96 -10.05 -17.00
CA LEU A 8 19.53 -9.77 -16.81
C LEU A 8 18.75 -9.72 -18.12
N ARG A 9 17.45 -10.00 -18.05
CA ARG A 9 16.58 -10.00 -19.24
C ARG A 9 16.45 -8.59 -19.81
N ASP A 10 16.64 -8.49 -21.12
CA ASP A 10 16.38 -7.30 -21.92
C ASP A 10 15.15 -7.57 -22.80
N ARG A 11 14.08 -6.80 -22.61
CA ARG A 11 12.86 -6.92 -23.43
C ARG A 11 13.00 -6.30 -24.82
N GLU A 12 13.91 -5.35 -25.00
CA GLU A 12 14.12 -4.65 -26.28
C GLU A 12 15.19 -5.35 -27.13
N GLN A 13 15.81 -6.42 -26.62
CA GLN A 13 16.83 -7.17 -27.34
C GLN A 13 16.23 -7.86 -28.57
N VAL A 14 16.68 -7.44 -29.75
CA VAL A 14 16.39 -8.16 -31.00
C VAL A 14 17.09 -9.52 -31.02
N PRO A 15 16.50 -10.57 -31.60
CA PRO A 15 17.10 -11.91 -31.65
C PRO A 15 18.53 -11.88 -32.22
N GLY A 16 19.51 -12.32 -31.43
CA GLY A 16 20.93 -12.33 -31.81
C GLY A 16 21.64 -10.96 -31.76
N GLY A 17 20.94 -9.87 -31.42
CA GLY A 17 21.51 -8.54 -31.23
C GLY A 17 22.09 -8.32 -29.82
N PRO A 18 22.86 -7.23 -29.62
CA PRO A 18 23.35 -6.86 -28.31
C PRO A 18 22.21 -6.43 -27.38
N LYS A 19 22.40 -6.62 -26.07
CA LYS A 19 21.51 -6.06 -25.06
C LYS A 19 21.72 -4.55 -24.92
N THR A 20 20.71 -3.89 -24.40
CA THR A 20 20.65 -2.47 -24.10
C THR A 20 20.45 -2.25 -22.61
N VAL A 21 21.06 -1.20 -22.06
CA VAL A 21 20.80 -0.78 -20.68
C VAL A 21 19.31 -0.45 -20.51
N GLN A 22 18.73 0.27 -21.46
CA GLN A 22 17.33 0.71 -21.39
C GLN A 22 16.37 -0.47 -21.30
N GLY A 23 16.52 -1.49 -22.14
CA GLY A 23 15.62 -2.62 -22.13
C GLY A 23 15.83 -3.56 -20.93
N ILE A 24 17.06 -3.66 -20.38
CA ILE A 24 17.29 -4.29 -19.07
C ILE A 24 16.56 -3.53 -17.97
N MET A 25 16.76 -2.21 -17.88
CA MET A 25 16.08 -1.39 -16.86
C MET A 25 14.56 -1.47 -16.98
N ALA A 26 14.03 -1.43 -18.19
CA ALA A 26 12.60 -1.48 -18.44
C ALA A 26 11.95 -2.85 -18.13
N THR A 27 12.77 -3.87 -17.87
CA THR A 27 12.34 -5.24 -17.53
C THR A 27 12.57 -5.56 -16.06
N THR A 28 13.61 -4.99 -15.45
CA THR A 28 14.14 -5.47 -14.16
C THR A 28 14.19 -4.43 -13.05
N SER A 29 13.86 -3.16 -13.36
CA SER A 29 13.83 -2.10 -12.37
C SER A 29 12.67 -2.26 -11.38
N PHE A 30 12.95 -1.93 -10.12
CA PHE A 30 11.99 -1.87 -9.04
C PHE A 30 11.83 -0.42 -8.60
N ALA A 31 10.59 0.05 -8.55
CA ALA A 31 10.25 1.32 -7.91
C ALA A 31 10.61 1.24 -6.41
N CYS A 32 11.38 2.23 -5.95
CA CYS A 32 11.74 2.41 -4.56
C CYS A 32 10.97 3.62 -4.05
N GLU A 33 9.71 3.39 -3.68
CA GLU A 33 8.84 4.45 -3.17
C GLU A 33 9.16 4.71 -1.70
N GLU A 34 9.41 5.97 -1.35
CA GLU A 34 9.61 6.40 0.02
C GLU A 34 8.27 6.83 0.63
N ALA A 35 7.76 6.06 1.58
CA ALA A 35 6.43 6.29 2.17
C ALA A 35 6.29 7.62 2.94
N ALA A 36 7.41 8.25 3.32
CA ALA A 36 7.43 9.41 4.22
C ALA A 36 7.49 10.79 3.52
N ALA A 37 7.66 10.84 2.20
CA ALA A 37 7.80 12.09 1.46
C ALA A 37 6.60 12.34 0.52
N ILE A 38 6.13 13.59 0.44
CA ILE A 38 5.02 14.00 -0.44
C ILE A 38 5.48 15.20 -1.30
N PRO A 39 5.56 15.07 -2.64
CA PRO A 39 5.45 13.82 -3.40
C PRO A 39 6.64 12.89 -3.09
N PRO A 40 6.45 11.57 -3.08
CA PRO A 40 7.54 10.65 -2.81
C PRO A 40 8.59 10.78 -3.91
N PRO A 41 9.88 10.93 -3.57
CA PRO A 41 10.94 10.89 -4.58
C PRO A 41 10.92 9.52 -5.25
N TYR A 42 10.65 9.49 -6.55
CA TYR A 42 10.68 8.26 -7.33
C TYR A 42 12.12 7.97 -7.73
N HIS A 43 12.73 6.94 -7.13
CA HIS A 43 13.93 6.34 -7.68
C HIS A 43 13.73 4.86 -7.97
N SER A 44 14.52 4.35 -8.91
CA SER A 44 14.46 2.96 -9.36
C SER A 44 15.74 2.24 -8.97
N ALA A 45 15.63 0.98 -8.54
CA ALA A 45 16.77 0.12 -8.26
C ALA A 45 16.80 -1.08 -9.19
N ILE A 46 18.01 -1.51 -9.55
CA ILE A 46 18.24 -2.83 -10.16
C ILE A 46 18.69 -3.77 -9.05
N LEU A 47 17.86 -4.78 -8.78
CA LEU A 47 18.08 -5.74 -7.71
C LEU A 47 18.47 -7.07 -8.32
N LEU A 48 19.77 -7.36 -8.49
CA LEU A 48 20.25 -8.55 -9.21
C LEU A 48 19.58 -9.86 -8.74
N THR A 49 19.42 -10.02 -7.42
CA THR A 49 18.70 -11.18 -6.85
C THR A 49 17.18 -11.04 -6.98
N GLY A 50 16.64 -9.84 -6.76
CA GLY A 50 15.20 -9.57 -6.86
C GLY A 50 14.66 -9.74 -8.28
N SER A 51 15.47 -9.50 -9.32
CA SER A 51 15.09 -9.68 -10.72
C SER A 51 14.88 -11.15 -11.13
N ARG A 52 15.10 -12.10 -10.21
CA ARG A 52 14.80 -13.52 -10.42
C ARG A 52 13.36 -13.90 -10.09
N PHE A 53 12.63 -13.09 -9.31
CA PHE A 53 11.21 -13.34 -9.05
C PHE A 53 10.43 -13.23 -10.35
N ASN A 54 9.62 -14.23 -10.67
CA ASN A 54 8.70 -14.17 -11.80
C ASN A 54 7.42 -13.42 -11.43
N HIS A 55 6.63 -13.09 -12.45
CA HIS A 55 5.34 -12.47 -12.27
C HIS A 55 4.22 -13.48 -11.95
N SER A 56 3.34 -13.11 -11.02
CA SER A 56 1.96 -13.59 -10.94
C SER A 56 1.05 -12.40 -10.66
N CYS A 57 -0.16 -12.38 -11.25
CA CYS A 57 -1.19 -11.43 -10.84
C CYS A 57 -1.75 -11.77 -9.44
N ASP A 58 -1.47 -12.98 -8.98
CA ASP A 58 -1.69 -13.46 -7.62
C ASP A 58 -0.35 -13.88 -6.98
N PRO A 59 0.46 -12.92 -6.52
CA PRO A 59 1.78 -13.22 -5.98
C PRO A 59 1.70 -13.86 -4.58
N ASN A 60 2.71 -14.66 -4.24
CA ASN A 60 2.95 -15.17 -2.88
C ASN A 60 4.06 -14.41 -2.15
N VAL A 61 4.72 -13.46 -2.83
CA VAL A 61 5.70 -12.54 -2.25
C VAL A 61 5.30 -11.10 -2.53
N THR A 62 5.25 -10.31 -1.47
CA THR A 62 5.13 -8.86 -1.53
C THR A 62 6.50 -8.20 -1.36
N ARG A 63 6.62 -6.93 -1.74
CA ARG A 63 7.88 -6.18 -1.61
C ARG A 63 7.64 -4.76 -1.10
N TYR A 64 8.61 -4.19 -0.41
CA TYR A 64 8.61 -2.77 -0.06
C TYR A 64 10.03 -2.24 0.04
N TRP A 65 10.17 -0.93 -0.13
CA TRP A 65 11.45 -0.24 0.03
C TRP A 65 11.59 0.29 1.46
N ASP A 66 12.63 -0.14 2.16
CA ASP A 66 13.04 0.44 3.45
C ASP A 66 14.08 1.52 3.15
N SER A 67 13.64 2.79 3.10
CA SER A 67 14.52 3.91 2.76
C SER A 67 15.61 4.16 3.79
N THR A 68 15.38 3.80 5.05
CA THR A 68 16.36 4.05 6.13
C THR A 68 17.53 3.10 6.10
N LYS A 69 17.29 1.86 5.62
CA LYS A 69 18.32 0.87 5.40
C LYS A 69 18.80 0.86 3.96
N ASN A 70 18.13 1.59 3.07
CA ASN A 70 18.40 1.62 1.64
C ASN A 70 18.34 0.20 1.04
N VAL A 71 17.30 -0.58 1.40
CA VAL A 71 17.12 -1.97 0.94
C VAL A 71 15.69 -2.25 0.47
N MET A 72 15.56 -3.12 -0.52
CA MET A 72 14.27 -3.72 -0.87
C MET A 72 14.04 -4.96 0.00
N VAL A 73 12.92 -4.98 0.70
CA VAL A 73 12.48 -6.10 1.52
C VAL A 73 11.44 -6.91 0.75
N PHE A 74 11.60 -8.23 0.73
CA PHE A 74 10.66 -9.18 0.17
C PHE A 74 10.07 -10.02 1.30
N HIS A 75 8.75 -10.17 1.32
CA HIS A 75 8.05 -10.87 2.38
C HIS A 75 7.02 -11.83 1.80
N ALA A 76 6.91 -13.04 2.36
CA ALA A 76 5.85 -13.97 2.00
C ALA A 76 4.49 -13.35 2.38
N SER A 77 3.53 -13.37 1.46
CA SER A 77 2.17 -12.86 1.69
C SER A 77 1.18 -13.95 2.09
N ARG A 78 1.62 -15.21 2.08
CA ARG A 78 0.92 -16.40 2.53
C ARG A 78 1.94 -17.50 2.81
N ASP A 79 1.49 -18.61 3.38
CA ASP A 79 2.31 -19.82 3.48
C ASP A 79 2.78 -20.28 2.09
N ILE A 80 4.03 -20.72 2.03
CA ILE A 80 4.72 -21.14 0.80
C ILE A 80 5.32 -22.52 1.05
N ASP A 81 4.91 -23.49 0.24
CA ASP A 81 5.39 -24.86 0.38
C ASP A 81 6.83 -25.01 -0.14
N ALA A 82 7.55 -26.00 0.38
CA ALA A 82 8.90 -26.32 -0.08
C ALA A 82 8.89 -26.68 -1.58
N GLY A 83 9.67 -25.96 -2.38
CA GLY A 83 9.73 -26.12 -3.84
C GLY A 83 8.69 -25.31 -4.61
N GLU A 84 7.78 -24.61 -3.93
CA GLU A 84 6.88 -23.65 -4.59
C GLU A 84 7.68 -22.46 -5.13
N GLN A 85 7.37 -22.03 -6.35
CA GLN A 85 8.02 -20.86 -6.95
C GLN A 85 7.55 -19.57 -6.28
N LEU A 86 8.49 -18.65 -6.07
CA LEU A 86 8.20 -17.33 -5.55
C LEU A 86 7.83 -16.34 -6.66
N PHE A 87 6.74 -15.61 -6.47
CA PHE A 87 6.20 -14.65 -7.43
C PHE A 87 5.96 -13.28 -6.80
N VAL A 88 6.30 -12.23 -7.54
CA VAL A 88 5.94 -10.85 -7.23
C VAL A 88 5.01 -10.30 -8.33
N SER A 89 4.19 -9.29 -8.03
CA SER A 89 3.45 -8.60 -9.10
C SER A 89 4.31 -7.55 -9.79
N TYR A 90 4.36 -7.58 -11.13
CA TYR A 90 4.98 -6.53 -11.96
C TYR A 90 3.98 -5.41 -12.28
N LEU A 91 2.72 -5.61 -11.91
CA LEU A 91 1.57 -4.81 -12.32
C LEU A 91 0.85 -4.27 -11.09
N PRO A 92 0.17 -3.11 -11.21
CA PRO A 92 -0.79 -2.67 -10.21
C PRO A 92 -1.85 -3.74 -9.94
N ILE A 93 -2.16 -3.98 -8.67
CA ILE A 93 -3.20 -4.93 -8.25
C ILE A 93 -4.62 -4.45 -8.62
N SER A 94 -4.77 -3.16 -8.91
CA SER A 94 -6.02 -2.49 -9.30
C SER A 94 -6.34 -2.58 -10.80
N ASP A 95 -5.49 -3.23 -11.59
CA ASP A 95 -5.68 -3.33 -13.04
C ASP A 95 -6.77 -4.37 -13.38
N THR A 96 -7.61 -4.05 -14.37
CA THR A 96 -8.56 -5.02 -14.97
C THR A 96 -7.80 -6.09 -15.75
N TYR A 97 -8.45 -7.18 -16.13
CA TYR A 97 -7.83 -8.22 -16.95
C TYR A 97 -7.27 -7.66 -18.27
N ALA A 98 -8.00 -6.76 -18.92
CA ALA A 98 -7.55 -6.11 -20.15
C ALA A 98 -6.28 -5.27 -19.91
N ASP A 99 -6.26 -4.47 -18.83
CA ASP A 99 -5.08 -3.68 -18.46
C ASP A 99 -3.88 -4.58 -18.14
N ARG A 100 -4.10 -5.64 -17.35
CA ARG A 100 -3.04 -6.59 -16.99
C ARG A 100 -2.45 -7.25 -18.23
N LYS A 101 -3.29 -7.66 -19.18
CA LYS A 101 -2.84 -8.26 -20.44
C LYS A 101 -2.00 -7.28 -21.27
N ALA A 102 -2.52 -6.06 -21.50
CA ALA A 102 -1.79 -5.04 -22.24
C ALA A 102 -0.44 -4.69 -21.60
N ARG A 103 -0.39 -4.59 -20.27
CA ARG A 103 0.86 -4.28 -19.55
C ARG A 103 1.81 -5.45 -19.41
N ILE A 104 1.34 -6.70 -19.41
CA ILE A 104 2.24 -7.85 -19.29
C ILE A 104 2.90 -8.21 -20.62
N ASP A 105 2.23 -7.91 -21.74
CA ASP A 105 2.73 -8.17 -23.08
C ASP A 105 4.09 -7.50 -23.35
N ARG A 106 4.40 -6.37 -22.69
CA ARG A 106 5.73 -5.71 -22.76
C ARG A 106 6.87 -6.56 -22.22
N TYR A 107 6.59 -7.60 -21.44
CA TYR A 107 7.59 -8.53 -20.92
C TYR A 107 7.75 -9.78 -21.81
N HIS A 108 7.04 -9.84 -22.95
CA HIS A 108 7.10 -10.93 -23.93
C HIS A 108 6.90 -12.31 -23.29
N PHE A 109 5.87 -12.44 -22.44
CA PHE A 109 5.38 -13.73 -21.96
C PHE A 109 3.88 -13.65 -21.65
N GLU A 110 3.21 -14.79 -21.63
CA GLU A 110 1.80 -14.91 -21.25
C GLU A 110 1.68 -15.29 -19.76
N CYS A 111 0.93 -14.50 -18.98
CA CYS A 111 0.66 -14.83 -17.58
C CYS A 111 -0.41 -15.93 -17.48
N LYS A 112 -0.03 -17.06 -16.88
CA LYS A 112 -0.90 -18.25 -16.69
C LYS A 112 -1.31 -18.47 -15.23
N CYS A 113 -1.29 -17.42 -14.41
CA CYS A 113 -1.69 -17.51 -13.01
C CYS A 113 -3.21 -17.73 -12.87
N ARG A 114 -3.65 -18.13 -11.65
CA ARG A 114 -5.07 -18.41 -11.37
C ARG A 114 -6.02 -17.28 -11.76
N HIS A 115 -5.62 -16.01 -11.64
CA HIS A 115 -6.47 -14.88 -12.02
C HIS A 115 -6.58 -14.68 -13.53
N CYS A 116 -5.57 -15.06 -14.30
CA CYS A 116 -5.59 -14.97 -15.76
C CYS A 116 -6.35 -16.15 -16.38
N THR A 117 -6.21 -17.34 -15.79
CA THR A 117 -6.87 -18.58 -16.24
C THR A 117 -8.27 -18.80 -15.63
N ALA A 118 -8.72 -17.90 -14.76
CA ALA A 118 -10.06 -17.93 -14.14
C ALA A 118 -11.19 -17.98 -15.18
N SER A 119 -12.39 -18.35 -14.76
CA SER A 119 -13.57 -18.34 -15.64
C SER A 119 -13.90 -16.91 -16.13
N PRO A 120 -14.63 -16.74 -17.25
CA PRO A 120 -15.11 -15.43 -17.66
C PRO A 120 -15.90 -14.69 -16.58
N GLU A 121 -16.69 -15.42 -15.79
CA GLU A 121 -17.51 -14.88 -14.70
C GLU A 121 -16.64 -14.37 -13.54
N GLU A 122 -15.66 -15.17 -13.11
CA GLU A 122 -14.69 -14.77 -12.08
C GLU A 122 -13.86 -13.55 -12.52
N ARG A 123 -13.45 -13.51 -13.80
CA ARG A 123 -12.76 -12.35 -14.35
C ARG A 123 -13.65 -11.11 -14.37
N ALA A 124 -14.90 -11.23 -14.80
CA ALA A 124 -15.84 -10.12 -14.83
C ALA A 124 -16.12 -9.55 -13.44
N ALA A 125 -16.28 -10.42 -12.43
CA ALA A 125 -16.44 -9.99 -11.03
C ALA A 125 -15.22 -9.19 -10.56
N ARG A 126 -14.00 -9.69 -10.83
CA ARG A 126 -12.75 -9.00 -10.48
C ARG A 126 -12.57 -7.68 -11.22
N ASP A 127 -12.92 -7.63 -12.50
CA ASP A 127 -12.84 -6.42 -13.30
C ASP A 127 -13.84 -5.36 -12.84
N HIS A 128 -15.05 -5.76 -12.43
CA HIS A 128 -16.02 -4.86 -11.81
C HIS A 128 -15.46 -4.22 -10.53
N ILE A 129 -14.80 -4.99 -9.67
CA ILE A 129 -14.16 -4.49 -8.44
C ILE A 129 -12.97 -3.57 -8.76
N ALA A 130 -12.16 -3.94 -9.75
CA ALA A 130 -11.06 -3.10 -10.22
C ALA A 130 -11.58 -1.75 -10.73
N GLN A 131 -12.69 -1.76 -11.48
CA GLN A 131 -13.33 -0.54 -11.96
C GLN A 131 -13.90 0.31 -10.81
N LEU A 132 -14.61 -0.29 -9.86
CA LEU A 132 -15.08 0.40 -8.66
C LEU A 132 -13.93 1.09 -7.91
N ASN A 133 -12.82 0.37 -7.72
CA ASN A 133 -11.64 0.96 -7.07
C ASN A 133 -11.07 2.16 -7.85
N LYS A 134 -11.04 2.10 -9.19
CA LYS A 134 -10.59 3.21 -10.03
C LYS A 134 -11.54 4.41 -9.92
N ASP A 135 -12.84 4.19 -10.02
CA ASP A 135 -13.86 5.24 -9.99
C ASP A 135 -13.87 5.97 -8.64
N MET A 136 -13.74 5.22 -7.56
CA MET A 136 -13.64 5.78 -6.23
C MET A 136 -12.31 6.53 -6.01
N THR A 137 -11.19 6.02 -6.53
CA THR A 137 -9.90 6.75 -6.50
C THR A 137 -9.98 8.08 -7.24
N ALA A 138 -10.62 8.10 -8.42
CA ALA A 138 -10.83 9.33 -9.21
C ALA A 138 -11.72 10.33 -8.46
N SER A 139 -12.74 9.84 -7.75
CA SER A 139 -13.61 10.66 -6.91
C SER A 139 -12.84 11.27 -5.74
N CYS A 140 -11.99 10.49 -5.05
CA CYS A 140 -11.11 11.00 -4.00
C CYS A 140 -10.17 12.10 -4.53
N GLN A 141 -9.55 11.90 -5.70
CA GLN A 141 -8.65 12.91 -6.30
C GLN A 141 -9.33 14.25 -6.59
N ALA A 142 -10.61 14.24 -7.01
CA ALA A 142 -11.38 15.46 -7.22
C ALA A 142 -11.63 16.18 -5.88
N LEU A 143 -12.05 15.43 -4.85
CA LEU A 143 -12.35 15.96 -3.52
C LEU A 143 -11.10 16.46 -2.76
N VAL A 144 -9.93 15.85 -3.00
CA VAL A 144 -8.66 16.32 -2.41
C VAL A 144 -8.37 17.77 -2.83
N LYS A 145 -8.64 18.12 -4.10
CA LYS A 145 -8.46 19.49 -4.60
C LYS A 145 -9.39 20.50 -3.92
N GLU A 146 -10.53 20.03 -3.44
CA GLU A 146 -11.52 20.82 -2.70
C GLU A 146 -11.35 20.74 -1.18
N LYS A 147 -10.30 20.05 -0.69
CA LYS A 147 -10.03 19.81 0.75
C LYS A 147 -11.22 19.15 1.49
N LYS A 148 -12.05 18.35 0.82
CA LYS A 148 -13.26 17.71 1.37
C LYS A 148 -12.99 16.36 2.05
N TYR A 149 -12.11 16.33 3.04
CA TYR A 149 -11.62 15.08 3.65
C TYR A 149 -12.70 14.24 4.34
N ALA A 150 -13.75 14.84 4.90
CA ALA A 150 -14.86 14.08 5.48
C ALA A 150 -15.61 13.24 4.43
N GLU A 151 -15.83 13.80 3.23
CA GLU A 151 -16.46 13.08 2.12
C GLU A 151 -15.53 11.98 1.57
N ILE A 152 -14.23 12.25 1.50
CA ILE A 152 -13.22 11.25 1.11
C ILE A 152 -13.21 10.09 2.11
N ALA A 153 -13.33 10.35 3.41
CA ALA A 153 -13.35 9.31 4.43
C ALA A 153 -14.52 8.33 4.24
N GLU A 154 -15.71 8.83 3.86
CA GLU A 154 -16.85 7.96 3.53
C GLU A 154 -16.58 7.07 2.31
N ILE A 155 -15.86 7.58 1.30
CA ILE A 155 -15.45 6.79 0.14
C ILE A 155 -14.39 5.75 0.55
N MET A 156 -13.42 6.13 1.38
CA MET A 156 -12.37 5.22 1.87
C MET A 156 -12.94 4.10 2.75
N LYS A 157 -13.97 4.35 3.55
CA LYS A 157 -14.70 3.30 4.28
C LYS A 157 -15.34 2.27 3.35
N LYS A 158 -15.92 2.72 2.24
CA LYS A 158 -16.44 1.82 1.20
C LYS A 158 -15.32 1.02 0.52
N HIS A 159 -14.15 1.62 0.32
CA HIS A 159 -13.00 0.93 -0.27
C HIS A 159 -12.49 -0.17 0.64
N LEU A 160 -12.38 0.11 1.94
CA LEU A 160 -11.99 -0.86 2.95
C LEU A 160 -12.97 -2.04 2.97
N ALA A 161 -14.27 -1.76 3.10
CA ALA A 161 -15.30 -2.81 3.09
C ALA A 161 -15.26 -3.66 1.81
N LEU A 162 -15.10 -3.04 0.64
CA LEU A 162 -14.94 -3.77 -0.63
C LEU A 162 -13.66 -4.63 -0.64
N THR A 163 -12.57 -4.15 -0.07
CA THR A 163 -11.30 -4.88 0.00
C THR A 163 -11.41 -6.09 0.93
N GLU A 164 -12.07 -5.95 2.07
CA GLU A 164 -12.29 -7.03 3.05
C GLU A 164 -13.19 -8.16 2.53
N THR A 165 -14.03 -7.90 1.52
CA THR A 165 -14.78 -8.98 0.85
C THR A 165 -13.91 -9.89 -0.03
N HIS A 166 -12.68 -9.49 -0.35
CA HIS A 166 -11.78 -10.20 -1.27
C HIS A 166 -10.48 -10.67 -0.63
N TYR A 167 -10.08 -10.02 0.43
CA TYR A 167 -8.84 -10.29 1.13
C TYR A 167 -9.13 -10.53 2.60
N ALA A 168 -8.50 -11.56 3.17
CA ALA A 168 -8.49 -11.71 4.62
C ALA A 168 -7.98 -10.43 5.28
N THR A 169 -8.47 -10.13 6.48
CA THR A 169 -8.10 -8.96 7.26
C THR A 169 -6.58 -8.81 7.42
N GLU A 170 -5.86 -9.93 7.47
CA GLU A 170 -4.41 -10.01 7.64
C GLU A 170 -3.61 -9.84 6.33
N HIS A 171 -4.26 -9.48 5.23
CA HIS A 171 -3.59 -9.30 3.94
C HIS A 171 -3.26 -7.82 3.68
N ARG A 172 -2.13 -7.56 3.01
CA ARG A 172 -1.59 -6.20 2.79
C ARG A 172 -2.54 -5.19 2.11
N PRO A 173 -3.40 -5.55 1.13
CA PRO A 173 -4.39 -4.63 0.58
C PRO A 173 -5.33 -4.04 1.65
N VAL A 174 -5.68 -4.82 2.68
CA VAL A 174 -6.51 -4.33 3.79
C VAL A 174 -5.72 -3.31 4.62
N GLU A 175 -4.45 -3.59 4.93
CA GLU A 175 -3.55 -2.64 5.58
C GLU A 175 -3.43 -1.32 4.82
N HIS A 176 -3.19 -1.37 3.51
CA HIS A 176 -3.09 -0.17 2.69
C HIS A 176 -4.38 0.66 2.73
N ARG A 177 -5.56 0.02 2.70
CA ARG A 177 -6.85 0.74 2.82
C ARG A 177 -7.07 1.31 4.21
N LEU A 178 -6.68 0.59 5.27
CA LEU A 178 -6.72 1.11 6.64
C LEU A 178 -5.80 2.34 6.78
N MET A 179 -4.60 2.29 6.19
CA MET A 179 -3.67 3.41 6.17
C MET A 179 -4.26 4.64 5.45
N GLU A 180 -4.75 4.49 4.21
CA GLU A 180 -5.36 5.61 3.48
C GLU A 180 -6.57 6.21 4.23
N LEU A 181 -7.43 5.35 4.80
CA LEU A 181 -8.59 5.78 5.57
C LEU A 181 -8.19 6.54 6.84
N THR A 182 -7.23 6.03 7.61
CA THR A 182 -6.77 6.68 8.84
C THR A 182 -6.15 8.05 8.55
N MET A 183 -5.31 8.17 7.52
CA MET A 183 -4.78 9.46 7.09
C MET A 183 -5.89 10.44 6.72
N THR A 184 -6.87 9.98 5.93
CA THR A 184 -8.00 10.81 5.50
C THR A 184 -8.84 11.28 6.69
N LEU A 185 -9.11 10.40 7.65
CA LEU A 185 -9.87 10.74 8.86
C LEU A 185 -9.15 11.76 9.74
N ALA A 186 -7.83 11.68 9.81
CA ALA A 186 -7.02 12.65 10.53
C ALA A 186 -7.06 14.04 9.86
N MET A 187 -7.00 14.09 8.52
CA MET A 187 -7.19 15.33 7.75
C MET A 187 -8.63 15.87 7.82
N ALA A 188 -9.60 15.02 8.12
CA ALA A 188 -10.99 15.39 8.35
C ALA A 188 -11.30 15.81 9.81
N TYR A 189 -10.29 15.86 10.69
CA TYR A 189 -10.44 16.12 12.12
C TYR A 189 -11.39 15.13 12.85
N ASN A 190 -11.64 13.95 12.28
CA ASN A 190 -12.51 12.93 12.86
C ASN A 190 -11.71 11.97 13.76
N HIS A 191 -11.25 12.47 14.91
CA HIS A 191 -10.38 11.72 15.82
C HIS A 191 -10.98 10.43 16.38
N ARG A 192 -12.32 10.38 16.51
CA ARG A 192 -13.02 9.19 17.03
C ARG A 192 -12.93 8.03 16.04
N GLU A 193 -13.30 8.24 14.79
CA GLU A 193 -13.17 7.21 13.75
C GLU A 193 -11.71 6.94 13.42
N PHE A 194 -10.87 7.98 13.37
CA PHE A 194 -9.42 7.83 13.20
C PHE A 194 -8.87 6.82 14.20
N ARG A 195 -9.12 6.98 15.51
CA ARG A 195 -8.63 6.02 16.52
C ARG A 195 -9.19 4.62 16.32
N HIS A 196 -10.46 4.49 15.93
CA HIS A 196 -11.05 3.17 15.66
C HIS A 196 -10.29 2.40 14.56
N TYR A 197 -10.07 3.03 13.39
CA TYR A 197 -9.37 2.38 12.28
C TYR A 197 -7.85 2.30 12.51
N HIS A 198 -7.26 3.28 13.19
CA HIS A 198 -5.84 3.28 13.53
C HIS A 198 -5.47 2.11 14.44
N ARG A 199 -6.34 1.73 15.38
CA ARG A 199 -6.13 0.52 16.19
C ARG A 199 -6.12 -0.76 15.34
N GLN A 200 -7.00 -0.85 14.33
CA GLN A 200 -7.01 -2.01 13.43
C GLN A 200 -5.72 -2.07 12.61
N LEU A 201 -5.28 -0.94 12.05
CA LEU A 201 -3.99 -0.82 11.35
C LEU A 201 -2.82 -1.22 12.26
N HIS A 202 -2.81 -0.74 13.49
CA HIS A 202 -1.76 -1.03 14.46
C HIS A 202 -1.72 -2.51 14.85
N ALA A 203 -2.88 -3.13 15.12
CA ALA A 203 -2.98 -4.56 15.39
C ALA A 203 -2.47 -5.39 14.21
N TRP A 204 -2.81 -4.98 12.98
CA TRP A 204 -2.30 -5.60 11.77
C TRP A 204 -0.78 -5.52 11.69
N LEU A 205 -0.19 -4.33 11.85
CA LEU A 205 1.25 -4.10 11.74
C LEU A 205 2.03 -4.92 12.78
N ARG A 206 1.56 -4.97 14.03
CA ARG A 206 2.18 -5.79 15.09
C ARG A 206 2.21 -7.28 14.74
N LYS A 207 1.12 -7.78 14.15
CA LYS A 207 0.98 -9.20 13.81
C LYS A 207 1.79 -9.57 12.56
N MET A 208 1.71 -8.76 11.51
CA MET A 208 2.22 -9.11 10.17
C MET A 208 3.67 -8.67 9.94
N VAL A 209 4.15 -7.67 10.67
CA VAL A 209 5.51 -7.16 10.54
C VAL A 209 6.17 -7.00 11.92
N PRO A 210 6.28 -8.10 12.71
CA PRO A 210 6.87 -8.02 14.04
C PRO A 210 8.32 -7.53 13.95
N GLY A 211 8.65 -6.47 14.69
CA GLY A 211 9.98 -5.87 14.68
C GLY A 211 10.27 -4.93 13.49
N HIS A 212 9.24 -4.46 12.76
CA HIS A 212 9.44 -3.41 11.77
C HIS A 212 10.04 -2.17 12.43
N PRO A 213 11.21 -1.67 11.99
CA PRO A 213 11.87 -0.52 12.61
C PRO A 213 11.02 0.76 12.54
N PHE A 214 10.05 0.80 11.63
CA PHE A 214 9.07 1.88 11.55
C PHE A 214 7.75 1.57 12.23
N LEU A 215 7.56 0.49 13.00
CA LEU A 215 6.28 0.31 13.69
C LEU A 215 5.98 1.56 14.55
N GLU A 216 6.97 2.06 15.30
CA GLU A 216 6.81 3.30 16.07
C GLU A 216 6.75 4.55 15.19
N SER A 217 7.48 4.62 14.06
CA SER A 217 7.45 5.80 13.18
C SER A 217 6.17 5.89 12.34
N TYR A 218 5.64 4.76 11.85
CA TYR A 218 4.29 4.59 11.29
C TYR A 218 3.20 4.84 12.34
N LEU A 219 3.51 4.82 13.63
CA LEU A 219 2.56 5.27 14.64
C LEU A 219 2.73 6.77 14.91
N HIS A 220 3.95 7.30 14.91
CA HIS A 220 4.23 8.72 15.16
C HIS A 220 3.75 9.65 14.05
N VAL A 221 4.00 9.31 12.78
CA VAL A 221 3.54 10.08 11.61
C VAL A 221 2.00 10.11 11.57
N TYR A 222 1.35 9.02 11.98
CA TYR A 222 -0.09 8.85 11.84
C TYR A 222 -0.86 9.30 13.09
N ASN A 223 -0.23 9.31 14.27
CA ASN A 223 -0.76 9.94 15.48
C ASN A 223 -0.64 11.47 15.47
N ASN A 224 0.15 12.06 14.56
CA ASN A 224 0.31 13.50 14.43
C ASN A 224 0.04 13.95 12.99
N PRO A 225 -1.23 14.28 12.65
CA PRO A 225 -1.59 14.64 11.28
C PRO A 225 -0.95 15.94 10.79
N ARG A 226 -0.31 16.73 11.68
CA ARG A 226 0.45 17.93 11.31
C ARG A 226 1.49 17.67 10.24
N CYS A 227 2.10 16.49 10.19
CA CYS A 227 3.13 16.17 9.19
C CYS A 227 2.57 16.06 7.76
N MET A 228 1.24 16.05 7.58
CA MET A 228 0.56 15.95 6.29
C MET A 228 -0.24 17.22 5.93
N MET A 229 -0.15 18.26 6.75
CA MET A 229 -0.91 19.51 6.60
C MET A 229 -0.05 20.57 5.93
N ASP A 230 -0.65 21.33 5.01
CA ASP A 230 -0.09 22.62 4.57
C ASP A 230 -0.21 23.68 5.69
N ASP A 231 0.44 24.84 5.50
CA ASP A 231 0.46 25.90 6.52
C ASP A 231 -0.94 26.39 6.90
N ASP A 232 -1.84 26.50 5.91
CA ASP A 232 -3.23 26.90 6.13
C ASP A 232 -4.00 25.84 6.96
N GLN A 233 -3.80 24.55 6.63
CA GLN A 233 -4.37 23.43 7.36
C GLN A 233 -3.84 23.35 8.80
N MET A 234 -2.56 23.69 9.02
CA MET A 234 -2.00 23.73 10.36
C MET A 234 -2.63 24.84 11.21
N GLU A 235 -2.84 26.04 10.65
CA GLU A 235 -3.50 27.13 11.37
C GLU A 235 -4.95 26.78 11.73
N GLU A 236 -5.70 26.17 10.80
CA GLU A 236 -7.07 25.70 11.04
C GLU A 236 -7.11 24.62 12.13
N TYR A 237 -6.20 23.65 12.07
CA TYR A 237 -6.08 22.59 13.07
C TYR A 237 -5.76 23.16 14.44
N ASP A 238 -4.80 24.07 14.55
CA ASP A 238 -4.41 24.68 15.82
C ASP A 238 -5.55 25.50 16.43
N ALA A 239 -6.27 26.25 15.59
CA ALA A 239 -7.45 26.98 16.01
C ALA A 239 -8.57 26.04 16.48
N TRP A 240 -8.79 24.91 15.80
CA TRP A 240 -9.74 23.89 16.25
C TRP A 240 -9.29 23.21 17.55
N TRP A 241 -8.01 22.84 17.65
CA TRP A 241 -7.44 22.16 18.80
C TRP A 241 -7.58 22.98 20.09
N ALA A 242 -7.31 24.28 19.98
CA ALA A 242 -7.46 25.24 21.08
C ALA A 242 -8.93 25.42 21.53
N ARG A 243 -9.90 25.29 20.61
CA ARG A 243 -11.34 25.46 20.91
C ARG A 243 -11.97 24.19 21.47
N GLU A 244 -11.71 23.04 20.83
CA GLU A 244 -12.50 21.82 21.01
C GLU A 244 -11.63 20.55 21.11
N GLY A 245 -10.41 20.55 20.55
CA GLY A 245 -9.58 19.36 20.45
C GLY A 245 -9.19 18.76 21.80
N HIS A 246 -8.81 19.59 22.79
CA HIS A 246 -8.48 19.11 24.14
C HIS A 246 -9.65 18.34 24.79
N ALA A 247 -10.85 18.91 24.77
CA ALA A 247 -12.02 18.28 25.37
C ALA A 247 -12.44 17.00 24.63
N ALA A 248 -12.36 17.00 23.30
CA ALA A 248 -12.62 15.82 22.47
C ALA A 248 -11.62 14.69 22.75
N TRP A 249 -10.34 15.04 22.95
CA TRP A 249 -9.28 14.09 23.28
C TRP A 249 -9.47 13.46 24.67
N ASP A 250 -9.76 14.27 25.68
CA ASP A 250 -9.99 13.79 27.04
C ASP A 250 -11.22 12.90 27.15
N ALA A 251 -12.32 13.25 26.47
CA ALA A 251 -13.53 12.42 26.41
C ALA A 251 -13.24 11.04 25.80
N LEU A 252 -12.45 11.01 24.73
CA LEU A 252 -12.04 9.78 24.06
C LEU A 252 -11.13 8.91 24.95
N LEU A 253 -10.18 9.51 25.67
CA LEU A 253 -9.34 8.80 26.65
C LEU A 253 -10.17 8.24 27.81
N ALA A 254 -11.18 8.97 28.27
CA ALA A 254 -12.08 8.50 29.32
C ALA A 254 -12.91 7.28 28.86
N GLU A 255 -13.43 7.31 27.63
CA GLU A 255 -14.14 6.18 27.00
C GLU A 255 -13.22 4.95 26.90
N GLU A 256 -11.98 5.12 26.46
CA GLU A 256 -11.00 4.03 26.35
C GLU A 256 -10.63 3.40 27.69
N ARG A 257 -10.46 4.23 28.74
CA ARG A 257 -10.21 3.74 30.09
C ARG A 257 -11.40 2.94 30.61
N ALA A 258 -12.62 3.40 30.34
CA ALA A 258 -13.85 2.70 30.73
C ALA A 258 -13.99 1.34 30.01
N GLN A 259 -13.49 1.24 28.78
CA GLN A 259 -13.47 0.00 27.99
C GLN A 259 -12.27 -0.91 28.31
N GLY A 260 -11.37 -0.53 29.23
CA GLY A 260 -10.18 -1.31 29.60
C GLY A 260 -9.06 -1.29 28.56
N ILE A 261 -9.22 -0.56 27.46
CA ILE A 261 -8.34 -0.57 26.28
C ILE A 261 -6.97 0.05 26.60
N MET A 262 -6.95 1.15 27.37
CA MET A 262 -5.70 1.81 27.78
C MET A 262 -4.77 0.90 28.60
N GLN A 263 -5.31 -0.11 29.29
CA GLN A 263 -4.50 -1.05 30.07
C GLN A 263 -3.86 -2.16 29.23
N GLU A 264 -4.27 -2.36 27.98
CA GLU A 264 -3.65 -3.33 27.06
C GLU A 264 -2.48 -2.73 26.27
N VAL A 265 -2.52 -1.43 25.97
CA VAL A 265 -1.47 -0.75 25.20
C VAL A 265 -0.22 -0.47 26.05
N CYS A 266 -0.38 -0.24 27.36
CA CYS A 266 0.71 0.06 28.29
C CYS A 266 1.25 -1.14 29.09
N LYS A 267 0.96 -2.39 28.67
CA LYS A 267 1.43 -3.58 29.41
C LYS A 267 2.80 -4.11 28.98
N ASP A 268 3.36 -3.62 27.88
CA ASP A 268 4.67 -4.02 27.37
C ASP A 268 5.57 -2.81 27.02
N GLU A 269 5.61 -1.81 27.90
CA GLU A 269 6.68 -0.79 27.94
C GLU A 269 7.59 -1.00 29.16
#